data_AF-A0A349B4Y1-F1
#
_entry.id   AF-A0A349B4Y1-F1
#
_cell.length_a   1.000
_cell.length_b   1.000
_cell.length_c   1.000
_cell.angle_alpha   90.00
_cell.angle_beta   90.00
_cell.angle_gamma   90.00
#
_symmetry.space_group_name_H-M   'P 1'
#
loop_
_entity.id
_entity.type
_entity.pdbx_description
1 polymer ?
#
loop_
_entity_poly.entity_id
_entity_poly.type
_entity_poly.pdbx_seq_one_letter_code
_entity_poly.pdbx_strand_id
1 'polypeptide(L)'
;VGCIVGGVLGDRWGRTRTAALSMVISGGCAVAIGWLHTAPVPLVLAVGLVWGFWVVADSAQFSAIVTELADQRYVGTAVTLQLAAGFTLTVVTIWLIPELVELVTWRWAFAVLAAGPLVGVWAMLRLLRSPDAARIAGGVG
;
A
#
# COMPACT_ATOMS: atom_id res chain seq x y z
N VAL A 1 -1.22 -14.43 -5.79
CA VAL A 1 0.17 -14.71 -5.36
C VAL A 1 0.66 -13.68 -4.34
N GLY A 2 0.59 -12.37 -4.64
CA GLY A 2 0.97 -11.30 -3.71
C GLY A 2 0.34 -11.42 -2.32
N CYS A 3 -0.97 -11.70 -2.21
CA CYS A 3 -1.63 -11.86 -0.91
C CYS A 3 -1.06 -13.02 -0.08
N ILE A 4 -0.74 -14.14 -0.74
CA ILE A 4 -0.24 -15.35 -0.07
C ILE A 4 1.17 -15.09 0.45
N VAL A 5 2.05 -14.59 -0.42
CA VAL A 5 3.43 -14.29 -0.03
C VAL A 5 3.47 -13.18 1.02
N GLY A 6 2.68 -12.12 0.83
CA GLY A 6 2.53 -11.05 1.80
C GLY A 6 2.03 -11.57 3.15
N GLY A 7 1.00 -12.42 3.17
CA GLY A 7 0.48 -13.06 4.38
C GLY A 7 1.55 -13.86 5.13
N VAL A 8 2.21 -14.79 4.44
CA VAL A 8 3.29 -15.61 5.02
C VAL A 8 4.46 -14.76 5.52
N LEU A 9 4.83 -13.71 4.79
CA LEU A 9 5.88 -12.78 5.19
C LEU A 9 5.46 -11.95 6.42
N GLY A 10 4.20 -11.51 6.47
CA GLY A 10 3.61 -10.80 7.60
C GLY A 10 3.59 -11.63 8.88
N ASP A 11 3.21 -12.91 8.77
CA ASP A 11 3.14 -13.80 9.92
C ASP A 11 4.53 -14.17 10.46
N ARG A 12 5.58 -14.15 9.62
CA ARG A 12 6.96 -14.49 10.03
C ARG A 12 7.83 -13.30 10.42
N TRP A 13 7.70 -12.17 9.70
CA TRP A 13 8.56 -11.00 9.85
C TRP A 13 7.88 -9.82 10.55
N GLY A 14 6.57 -9.93 10.80
CA GLY A 14 5.72 -8.88 11.37
C GLY A 14 4.88 -8.21 10.28
N ARG A 15 3.61 -7.92 10.61
CA ARG A 15 2.66 -7.34 9.64
C ARG A 15 3.08 -5.94 9.26
N THR A 16 3.49 -5.16 10.25
CA THR A 16 3.86 -3.76 10.07
C THR A 16 5.07 -3.58 9.16
N ARG A 17 6.09 -4.43 9.32
CA ARG A 17 7.30 -4.40 8.47
C ARG A 17 7.00 -4.82 7.04
N THR A 18 6.19 -5.87 6.89
CA THR A 18 5.77 -6.37 5.58
C THR A 18 4.94 -5.33 4.84
N ALA A 19 3.99 -4.67 5.52
CA ALA A 19 3.21 -3.58 4.95
C ALA A 19 4.09 -2.40 4.53
N ALA A 20 5.04 -1.98 5.39
CA ALA A 20 5.97 -0.91 5.07
C ALA A 20 6.85 -1.24 3.85
N LEU A 21 7.39 -2.46 3.76
CA LEU A 21 8.18 -2.88 2.61
C LEU A 21 7.36 -2.85 1.32
N SER A 22 6.15 -3.40 1.35
CA SER A 22 5.25 -3.42 0.21
C SER A 22 4.96 -2.01 -0.31
N MET A 23 4.69 -1.06 0.60
CA MET A 23 4.47 0.33 0.24
C MET A 23 5.72 1.04 -0.30
N VAL A 24 6.90 0.76 0.24
CA VAL A 24 8.15 1.33 -0.29
C VAL A 24 8.36 0.89 -1.74
N ILE A 25 8.12 -0.39 -2.02
CA ILE A 25 8.32 -0.93 -3.38
C ILE A 25 7.22 -0.44 -4.32
N SER A 26 5.94 -0.50 -3.93
CA SER A 26 4.83 -0.03 -4.77
C SER A 26 4.90 1.49 -5.01
N GLY A 27 5.23 2.27 -3.98
CA GLY A 27 5.47 3.72 -4.09
C GLY A 27 6.69 4.04 -4.97
N GLY A 28 7.77 3.27 -4.86
CA GLY A 28 8.94 3.37 -5.73
C GLY A 28 8.59 3.12 -7.20
N CYS A 29 7.78 2.10 -7.49
CA CYS A 29 7.26 1.84 -8.83
C CYS A 29 6.40 3.01 -9.35
N ALA A 30 5.55 3.60 -8.50
CA ALA A 30 4.72 4.75 -8.89
C ALA A 30 5.56 5.99 -9.26
N VAL A 31 6.68 6.22 -8.56
CA VAL A 31 7.62 7.29 -8.95
C VAL A 31 8.35 6.93 -10.25
N ALA A 32 8.79 5.68 -10.40
CA ALA A 32 9.57 5.24 -11.56
C ALA A 32 8.76 5.21 -12.87
N ILE A 33 7.46 4.89 -12.80
CA ILE A 33 6.65 4.64 -14.00
C ILE A 33 6.50 5.87 -14.90
N GLY A 34 6.47 7.07 -14.32
CA GLY A 34 6.45 8.32 -15.09
C GLY A 34 7.70 8.52 -15.96
N TRP A 35 8.85 7.99 -15.55
CA TRP A 35 10.10 8.08 -16.30
C TRP A 35 10.23 7.01 -17.39
N LEU A 36 9.41 5.96 -17.32
CA LEU A 36 9.42 4.83 -18.24
C LEU A 36 8.58 5.07 -19.51
N HIS A 37 8.06 6.28 -19.74
CA HIS A 37 7.21 6.59 -20.89
C HIS A 37 7.88 6.33 -22.25
N THR A 38 9.20 6.45 -22.36
CA THR A 38 10.00 6.16 -23.57
C THR A 38 10.71 4.81 -23.51
N ALA A 39 10.46 4.01 -22.47
CA ALA A 39 11.17 2.75 -22.27
C ALA A 39 10.58 1.61 -23.12
N PRO A 40 11.35 0.53 -23.37
CA PRO A 40 10.85 -0.66 -24.03
C PRO A 40 9.69 -1.28 -23.26
N VAL A 41 8.66 -1.76 -23.97
CA VAL A 41 7.47 -2.40 -23.40
C VAL A 41 7.80 -3.48 -22.34
N PRO A 42 8.82 -4.35 -22.51
CA PRO A 42 9.15 -5.35 -21.49
C PRO A 42 9.54 -4.75 -20.13
N LEU A 43 10.22 -3.60 -20.12
CA LEU A 43 10.62 -2.94 -18.88
C LEU A 43 9.41 -2.36 -18.15
N VAL A 44 8.49 -1.72 -18.89
CA VAL A 44 7.23 -1.20 -18.34
C VAL A 44 6.40 -2.34 -17.74
N LEU A 45 6.31 -3.48 -18.44
CA LEU A 45 5.62 -4.66 -17.95
C LEU A 45 6.26 -5.23 -16.69
N ALA A 46 7.59 -5.33 -16.64
CA ALA A 46 8.29 -5.79 -15.45
C ALA A 46 7.98 -4.92 -14.22
N VAL A 47 8.02 -3.58 -14.38
CA VAL A 47 7.65 -2.65 -13.30
C VAL A 47 6.19 -2.78 -12.90
N GLY A 48 5.28 -2.91 -13.89
CA GLY A 48 3.85 -3.14 -13.64
C GLY A 48 3.57 -4.43 -12.88
N LEU A 49 4.29 -5.51 -13.18
CA LEU A 49 4.17 -6.79 -12.48
C LEU A 49 4.70 -6.70 -11.04
N VAL A 50 5.84 -6.03 -10.83
CA VAL A 50 6.36 -5.78 -9.48
C VAL A 50 5.36 -4.93 -8.69
N TRP A 51 4.87 -3.84 -9.27
CA TRP A 51 3.87 -2.99 -8.63
C TRP A 51 2.60 -3.77 -8.27
N GLY A 52 2.02 -4.50 -9.22
CA GLY A 52 0.81 -5.29 -8.99
C GLY A 52 1.00 -6.41 -7.96
N PHE A 53 2.20 -6.98 -7.85
CA PHE A 53 2.52 -7.95 -6.81
C PHE A 53 2.49 -7.31 -5.40
N TRP A 54 3.16 -6.17 -5.24
CA TRP A 54 3.35 -5.52 -3.94
C TRP A 54 2.11 -4.76 -3.45
N VAL A 55 1.31 -4.18 -4.34
CA VAL A 55 -0.01 -3.57 -4.04
C VAL A 55 -1.06 -4.60 -3.62
N VAL A 56 -0.84 -5.86 -3.96
CA VAL A 56 -1.72 -6.95 -3.52
C VAL A 56 -1.22 -7.53 -2.18
N ALA A 57 0.07 -7.37 -1.88
CA ALA A 57 0.67 -7.81 -0.63
C ALA A 57 0.38 -6.86 0.55
N ASP A 58 0.44 -5.54 0.37
CA ASP A 58 0.07 -4.57 1.41
C ASP A 58 -1.43 -4.61 1.77
N SER A 59 -2.32 -4.75 0.79
CA SER A 59 -3.76 -4.83 1.02
C SER A 59 -4.14 -5.98 1.95
N ALA A 60 -3.47 -7.13 1.84
CA ALA A 60 -3.67 -8.27 2.74
C ALA A 60 -3.23 -7.95 4.17
N GLN A 61 -2.13 -7.20 4.34
CA GLN A 61 -1.63 -6.82 5.66
C GLN A 61 -2.55 -5.83 6.37
N PHE A 62 -3.09 -4.83 5.66
CA PHE A 62 -3.95 -3.83 6.31
C PHE A 62 -5.22 -4.43 6.90
N SER A 63 -5.91 -5.28 6.15
CA SER A 63 -7.10 -5.96 6.66
C SER A 63 -6.78 -6.83 7.87
N ALA A 64 -5.65 -7.56 7.84
CA ALA A 64 -5.22 -8.37 8.97
C ALA A 64 -4.92 -7.51 10.22
N ILE A 65 -4.15 -6.43 10.08
CA ILE A 65 -3.84 -5.48 11.17
C ILE A 65 -5.13 -4.89 11.76
N VAL A 66 -6.08 -4.46 10.93
CA VAL A 66 -7.36 -3.92 11.40
C VAL A 66 -8.16 -4.97 12.15
N THR A 67 -8.23 -6.22 11.66
CA THR A 67 -8.97 -7.29 12.34
C THR A 67 -8.34 -7.72 13.66
N GLU A 68 -7.01 -7.64 13.79
CA GLU A 68 -6.28 -8.02 15.01
C GLU A 68 -6.31 -6.90 16.08
N LEU A 69 -6.30 -5.63 15.67
CA LEU A 69 -6.31 -4.49 16.59
C LEU A 69 -7.71 -4.05 17.01
N ALA A 70 -8.70 -4.18 16.12
CA ALA A 70 -10.07 -3.74 16.41
C ALA A 70 -10.71 -4.61 17.51
N ASP A 71 -11.59 -3.97 18.29
CA ASP A 71 -12.48 -4.71 19.20
C ASP A 71 -13.32 -5.67 18.36
N GLN A 72 -13.33 -6.95 18.76
CA GLN A 72 -14.01 -8.03 18.03
C GLN A 72 -15.51 -7.77 17.82
N ARG A 73 -16.13 -6.93 18.66
CA ARG A 73 -17.53 -6.49 18.48
C ARG A 73 -17.73 -5.58 17.26
N TYR A 74 -16.67 -4.90 16.80
CA TYR A 74 -16.73 -3.86 15.77
C TYR A 74 -15.83 -4.12 14.56
N VAL A 75 -15.18 -5.30 14.47
CA VAL A 75 -14.28 -5.65 13.35
C VAL A 75 -14.93 -5.44 11.99
N GLY A 76 -16.18 -5.89 11.81
CA GLY A 76 -16.91 -5.71 10.56
C GLY A 76 -17.10 -4.23 10.20
N THR A 77 -17.36 -3.38 11.19
CA THR A 77 -17.48 -1.92 10.97
C THR A 77 -16.13 -1.31 10.61
N ALA A 78 -15.06 -1.70 11.31
CA ALA A 78 -13.70 -1.20 11.05
C ALA A 78 -13.24 -1.53 9.63
N VAL A 79 -13.43 -2.78 9.18
CA VAL A 79 -13.08 -3.21 7.82
C VAL A 79 -13.96 -2.51 6.77
N THR A 80 -15.25 -2.32 7.05
CA THR A 80 -16.15 -1.58 6.15
C THR A 80 -15.71 -0.13 5.99
N LEU A 81 -15.35 0.54 7.08
CA LEU A 81 -14.83 1.92 7.04
C LEU A 81 -13.51 2.01 6.28
N GLN A 82 -12.61 1.03 6.49
CA GLN A 82 -11.34 0.94 5.76
C GLN A 82 -11.59 0.85 4.24
N LEU A 83 -12.49 -0.05 3.81
CA LEU A 83 -12.83 -0.21 2.40
C LEU A 83 -13.51 1.05 1.84
N ALA A 84 -14.45 1.64 2.58
CA ALA A 84 -15.13 2.87 2.17
C ALA A 84 -14.15 4.03 1.98
N ALA A 85 -13.18 4.19 2.90
CA ALA A 85 -12.13 5.18 2.77
C ALA A 85 -11.23 4.93 1.55
N GLY A 86 -10.84 3.66 1.32
CA GLY A 86 -10.05 3.26 0.15
C GLY A 86 -10.75 3.52 -1.18
N PHE A 87 -12.03 3.18 -1.28
CA PHE A 87 -12.84 3.48 -2.47
C PHE A 87 -13.02 4.97 -2.70
N THR A 88 -13.31 5.74 -1.64
CA THR A 88 -13.44 7.20 -1.74
C THR A 88 -12.15 7.83 -2.25
N LEU A 89 -11.01 7.42 -1.69
CA LEU A 89 -9.70 7.89 -2.13
C LEU A 89 -9.43 7.50 -3.59
N THR A 90 -9.81 6.30 -4.01
CA THR A 90 -9.66 5.83 -5.39
C THR A 90 -10.46 6.70 -6.37
N VAL A 91 -11.72 7.03 -6.03
CA VAL A 91 -12.57 7.92 -6.85
C VAL A 91 -11.94 9.29 -7.01
N VAL A 92 -11.49 9.91 -5.90
CA VAL A 92 -10.81 11.21 -5.92
C VAL A 92 -9.55 11.14 -6.79
N THR A 93 -8.79 10.06 -6.67
CA THR A 93 -7.53 9.88 -7.42
C THR A 93 -7.76 9.74 -8.93
N ILE A 94 -8.79 8.99 -9.34
CA ILE A 94 -9.16 8.82 -10.76
C ILE A 94 -9.52 10.17 -11.39
N TRP A 95 -10.22 11.04 -10.64
CA TRP A 95 -10.57 12.38 -11.10
C TRP A 95 -9.37 13.34 -11.12
N LEU A 96 -8.48 13.23 -10.13
CA LEU A 96 -7.34 14.13 -9.97
C LEU A 96 -6.21 13.88 -10.98
N ILE A 97 -5.95 12.63 -11.35
CA ILE A 97 -4.78 12.28 -12.18
C ILE A 97 -4.81 12.94 -13.57
N PRO A 98 -5.92 12.95 -14.33
CA PRO A 98 -5.97 13.64 -15.62
C PRO A 98 -5.64 15.14 -15.53
N GLU A 99 -6.21 15.84 -14.54
CA GLU A 99 -5.92 17.25 -14.27
C GLU A 99 -4.42 17.48 -13.96
N LEU A 100 -3.83 16.60 -13.15
CA LEU A 100 -2.40 16.65 -12.86
C LEU A 100 -1.55 16.38 -14.11
N VAL A 101 -1.97 15.48 -14.99
CA VAL A 101 -1.26 15.20 -16.24
C VAL A 101 -1.22 16.44 -17.14
N GLU A 102 -2.30 17.21 -17.21
CA GLU A 102 -2.33 18.46 -17.99
C GLU A 102 -1.38 19.53 -17.40
N LEU A 103 -1.26 19.59 -16.07
CA LEU A 103 -0.42 20.57 -15.38
C LEU A 103 1.07 20.21 -15.34
N VAL A 104 1.40 18.94 -15.08
CA VAL A 104 2.78 18.50 -14.77
C VAL A 104 3.27 17.34 -15.63
N THR A 105 2.50 16.93 -16.65
CA THR A 105 2.79 15.78 -17.53
C THR A 105 2.76 14.43 -16.81
N TRP A 106 2.61 13.34 -17.58
CA TRP A 106 2.68 11.95 -17.11
C TRP A 106 3.92 11.62 -16.27
N ARG A 107 5.05 12.31 -16.50
CA ARG A 107 6.30 12.07 -15.78
C ARG A 107 6.18 12.33 -14.28
N TRP A 108 5.38 13.31 -13.88
CA TRP A 108 5.25 13.72 -12.48
C TRP A 108 3.88 13.39 -11.89
N ALA A 109 2.84 13.24 -12.70
CA ALA A 109 1.49 12.95 -12.22
C ALA A 109 1.43 11.69 -11.34
N PHE A 110 2.13 10.61 -11.73
CA PHE A 110 2.17 9.37 -10.95
C PHE A 110 3.01 9.48 -9.66
N ALA A 111 3.99 10.39 -9.60
CA ALA A 111 4.78 10.60 -8.40
C ALA A 111 3.93 11.15 -7.24
N VAL A 112 2.85 11.87 -7.53
CA VAL A 112 1.89 12.32 -6.51
C VAL A 112 1.23 11.13 -5.79
N LEU A 113 1.01 10.01 -6.49
CA LEU A 113 0.45 8.80 -5.88
C LEU A 113 1.38 8.20 -4.82
N ALA A 114 2.69 8.45 -4.91
CA ALA A 114 3.65 7.98 -3.91
C ALA A 114 3.46 8.67 -2.54
N ALA A 115 2.73 9.79 -2.47
CA ALA A 115 2.39 10.42 -1.19
C ALA A 115 1.59 9.49 -0.26
N GLY A 116 0.67 8.68 -0.82
CA GLY A 116 -0.10 7.69 -0.05
C GLY A 116 0.79 6.65 0.62
N PRO A 117 1.63 5.91 -0.13
CA PRO A 117 2.63 5.01 0.41
C PRO A 117 3.59 5.66 1.41
N LEU A 118 4.01 6.91 1.19
CA LEU A 118 4.88 7.62 2.14
C LEU A 118 4.20 7.81 3.51
N VAL A 119 2.95 8.28 3.51
CA VAL A 119 2.16 8.43 4.75
C VAL A 119 1.89 7.07 5.39
N GLY A 120 1.57 6.06 4.59
CA GLY A 120 1.35 4.71 5.07
C GLY A 120 2.60 4.09 5.70
N VAL A 121 3.78 4.22 5.08
CA VAL A 121 5.05 3.77 5.65
C VAL A 121 5.32 4.47 6.98
N TRP A 122 5.14 5.79 7.04
CA TRP A 122 5.30 6.54 8.29
C TRP A 122 4.34 6.05 9.38
N ALA A 123 3.06 5.80 9.05
CA ALA A 123 2.07 5.28 9.98
C ALA A 123 2.45 3.86 10.48
N MET A 124 2.92 2.99 9.59
CA MET A 124 3.42 1.65 9.97
C MET A 124 4.64 1.76 10.87
N LEU A 125 5.62 2.60 10.56
CA LEU A 125 6.79 2.80 11.42
C LEU A 125 6.41 3.36 12.81
N ARG A 126 5.36 4.19 12.89
CA ARG A 126 4.79 4.63 14.17
C ARG A 126 4.11 3.48 14.91
N LEU A 127 3.31 2.66 14.21
CA LEU A 127 2.64 1.50 14.80
C LEU A 127 3.64 0.51 15.38
N LEU A 128 4.75 0.24 14.66
CA LEU A 128 5.82 -0.64 15.10
C LEU A 128 6.47 -0.20 16.44
N ARG A 129 6.43 1.09 16.75
CA ARG A 129 6.96 1.66 18.00
C ARG A 129 5.92 1.78 19.11
N SER A 130 4.67 1.42 18.83
CA SER A 130 3.57 1.49 19.79
C SER A 130 3.40 0.16 20.53
N PRO A 131 2.77 0.15 21.72
CA PRO A 131 2.43 -1.08 22.43
C PRO A 131 1.52 -2.01 21.62
N ASP A 132 0.72 -1.44 20.70
CA ASP A 132 -0.19 -2.21 19.85
C ASP A 132 0.54 -3.13 18.87
N ALA A 133 1.81 -2.88 18.56
CA ALA A 133 2.62 -3.80 17.75
C ALA A 133 2.71 -5.20 18.39
N ALA A 134 2.71 -5.30 19.72
CA ALA A 134 2.74 -6.59 20.41
C ALA A 134 1.41 -7.37 20.29
N ARG A 135 0.34 -6.73 19.81
CA ARG A 135 -0.99 -7.34 19.66
C ARG A 135 -1.22 -7.90 18.26
N ILE A 136 -0.31 -7.66 17.31
CA ILE A 136 -0.41 -8.10 15.91
C ILE A 136 0.64 -9.14 15.55
N ALA A 137 0.34 -10.01 14.58
CA ALA A 137 1.17 -11.15 14.17
C ALA A 137 1.69 -12.00 15.36
N GLY A 138 0.86 -12.22 16.38
CA GLY A 138 1.25 -13.01 17.55
C GLY A 138 2.40 -12.40 18.38
N GLY A 139 2.62 -11.08 18.29
CA GLY A 139 3.64 -10.35 19.03
C GLY A 139 4.93 -10.06 18.25
N VAL A 140 5.00 -10.46 16.98
CA VAL A 140 6.16 -10.23 16.09
C VAL A 140 6.11 -8.86 15.41
N GLY A 141 4.99 -8.14 15.54
CA GLY A 141 4.90 -6.71 15.25
C GLY A 141 4.02 -6.32 14.10
#